data_AF-A0A669C9E8-F1
#
_entry.id   AF-A0A669C9E8-F1
#
_cell.length_a   1.000
_cell.length_b   1.000
_cell.length_c   1.000
_cell.angle_alpha   90.00
_cell.angle_beta   90.00
_cell.angle_gamma   90.00
#
_symmetry.space_group_name_H-M   'P 1'
#
loop_
_entity.id
_entity.type
_entity.pdbx_description
1 polymer ?
#
loop_
_entity_poly.entity_id
_entity_poly.type
_entity_poly.pdbx_seq_one_letter_code
_entity_poly.pdbx_strand_id
1 'polypeptide(L)'
;RVTGPMVRPSVSLLQPSSEKLSGGPVTLACLLTGYSPQGAEVRWEVDGTEVTEGVLNSLEEEKSSRYSSSSTLMLSQENWMNAEEHPITPNVLCCIITFLRKFQSQPAA
;
A
#
# COMPACT_ATOMS: atom_id res chain seq x y z
N ARG A 1 -16.01 9.30 20.45
CA ARG A 1 -16.65 9.42 19.12
C ARG A 1 -15.68 10.19 18.23
N VAL A 2 -15.18 9.62 17.14
CA VAL A 2 -14.34 10.38 16.20
C VAL A 2 -15.28 11.15 15.28
N THR A 3 -15.63 12.37 15.67
CA THR A 3 -16.52 13.29 14.93
C THR A 3 -15.68 14.25 14.11
N GLY A 4 -14.98 13.71 13.10
CA GLY A 4 -14.21 14.48 12.13
C GLY A 4 -14.63 14.12 10.70
N PRO A 5 -14.40 15.02 9.72
CA PRO A 5 -14.66 14.73 8.32
C PRO A 5 -13.79 13.55 7.85
N MET A 6 -14.42 12.56 7.22
CA MET A 6 -13.70 11.45 6.59
C MET A 6 -12.99 11.95 5.35
N VAL A 7 -11.68 11.74 5.30
CA VAL A 7 -10.85 12.11 4.15
C VAL A 7 -10.12 10.88 3.65
N ARG A 8 -10.29 10.59 2.36
CA ARG A 8 -9.59 9.50 1.69
C ARG A 8 -8.09 9.82 1.56
N PRO A 9 -7.21 8.82 1.70
CA PRO A 9 -5.78 9.00 1.49
C PRO A 9 -5.48 9.30 0.03
N SER A 10 -4.50 10.17 -0.18
CA SER A 10 -3.76 10.21 -1.44
C SER A 10 -2.71 9.12 -1.41
N VAL A 11 -2.69 8.30 -2.47
CA VAL A 11 -1.85 7.11 -2.57
C VAL A 11 -0.80 7.32 -3.64
N SER A 12 0.47 7.14 -3.28
CA SER A 12 1.57 7.18 -4.22
C SER A 12 2.35 5.87 -4.13
N LEU A 13 2.29 5.08 -5.20
CA LEU A 13 3.11 3.89 -5.34
C LEU A 13 4.43 4.28 -6.02
N LEU A 14 5.53 4.09 -5.31
CA LEU A 14 6.89 4.29 -5.79
C LEU A 14 7.47 2.95 -6.19
N GLN A 15 7.66 2.78 -7.49
CA GLN A 15 8.37 1.65 -8.05
C GLN A 15 9.87 1.95 -8.16
N PRO A 16 10.74 0.93 -8.06
CA PRO A 16 12.14 1.11 -8.37
C PRO A 16 12.31 1.52 -9.83
N SER A 17 13.30 2.37 -10.10
CA SER A 17 13.66 2.71 -11.48
C SER A 17 14.24 1.47 -12.18
N SER A 18 13.97 1.33 -13.48
CA SER A 18 14.49 0.23 -14.30
C SER A 18 16.01 0.07 -14.24
N GLU A 19 16.74 1.17 -14.06
CA GLU A 19 18.20 1.16 -13.88
C GLU A 19 18.66 0.48 -12.58
N LYS A 20 17.85 0.54 -11.52
CA LYS A 20 18.14 -0.09 -10.21
C LYS A 20 17.79 -1.57 -10.15
N LEU A 21 17.13 -2.12 -11.17
CA LEU A 21 16.82 -3.54 -11.28
C LEU A 21 18.02 -4.39 -11.72
N SER A 22 19.23 -3.82 -11.73
CA SER A 22 20.47 -4.50 -12.14
C SER A 22 21.00 -5.45 -11.05
N GLY A 23 20.37 -6.61 -10.88
CA GLY A 23 20.93 -7.74 -10.10
C GLY A 23 20.68 -7.73 -8.59
N GLY A 24 19.79 -6.86 -8.09
CA GLY A 24 19.53 -6.67 -6.65
C GLY A 24 18.05 -6.87 -6.25
N PRO A 25 17.76 -6.94 -4.93
CA PRO A 25 16.40 -7.00 -4.42
C PRO A 25 15.62 -5.73 -4.82
N VAL A 26 14.34 -5.93 -5.06
CA VAL A 26 13.42 -4.91 -5.56
C VAL A 26 12.64 -4.36 -4.39
N THR A 27 12.71 -3.03 -4.19
CA THR A 27 12.00 -2.36 -3.10
C THR A 27 10.92 -1.44 -3.67
N LEU A 28 9.69 -1.68 -3.25
CA LEU A 28 8.51 -0.89 -3.57
C LEU A 28 8.08 -0.12 -2.33
N ALA A 29 7.57 1.10 -2.50
CA ALA A 29 7.01 1.87 -1.39
C ALA A 29 5.63 2.41 -1.75
N CYS A 30 4.66 2.25 -0.87
CA CYS A 30 3.33 2.83 -0.98
C CYS A 30 3.17 3.90 0.11
N LEU A 31 2.96 5.14 -0.30
CA LEU A 31 2.77 6.27 0.61
C LEU A 31 1.30 6.66 0.65
N LEU A 32 0.77 6.77 1.87
CA LEU A 32 -0.58 7.23 2.16
C LEU A 32 -0.46 8.57 2.86
N THR A 33 -1.10 9.59 2.31
CA THR A 33 -1.03 10.94 2.89
C THR A 33 -2.40 11.59 3.01
N GLY A 34 -2.56 12.37 4.07
CA GLY A 34 -3.68 13.32 4.19
C GLY A 34 -5.02 12.71 4.56
N TYR A 35 -5.07 11.49 5.12
CA TYR A 35 -6.32 10.81 5.45
C TYR A 35 -6.81 11.08 6.88
N SER A 36 -8.09 10.82 7.12
CA SER A 36 -8.70 10.91 8.46
C SER A 36 -9.98 10.09 8.49
N PRO A 37 -10.28 9.35 9.58
CA PRO A 37 -9.46 9.18 10.78
C PRO A 37 -8.32 8.17 10.58
N GLN A 38 -7.49 7.99 11.61
CA GLN A 38 -6.48 6.91 11.66
C GLN A 38 -7.09 5.51 11.60
N GLY A 39 -6.25 4.53 11.26
CA GLY A 39 -6.57 3.12 11.09
C GLY A 39 -6.48 2.65 9.64
N ALA A 40 -5.71 3.34 8.80
CA ALA A 40 -5.40 2.88 7.46
C ALA A 40 -4.24 1.89 7.49
N GLU A 41 -4.41 0.75 6.83
CA GLU A 41 -3.42 -0.30 6.68
C GLU A 41 -3.15 -0.54 5.19
N VAL A 42 -1.89 -0.81 4.87
CA VAL A 42 -1.48 -1.15 3.51
C VAL A 42 -1.28 -2.65 3.43
N ARG A 43 -1.92 -3.26 2.45
CA ARG A 43 -1.75 -4.66 2.07
C ARG A 43 -1.15 -4.70 0.67
N TRP A 44 -0.22 -5.62 0.45
CA TRP A 44 0.40 -5.78 -0.85
C TRP A 44 -0.19 -6.98 -1.56
N GLU A 45 -0.41 -6.83 -2.86
CA GLU A 45 -0.92 -7.89 -3.71
C GLU A 45 -0.04 -8.02 -4.95
N VAL A 46 0.33 -9.26 -5.26
CA VAL A 46 1.02 -9.66 -6.48
C VAL A 46 0.12 -10.66 -7.18
N ASP A 47 -0.36 -10.32 -8.38
CA ASP A 47 -1.21 -11.18 -9.20
C ASP A 47 -2.46 -11.71 -8.45
N GLY A 48 -3.20 -10.82 -7.77
CA GLY A 48 -4.39 -11.22 -7.01
C GLY A 48 -4.10 -11.90 -5.66
N THR A 49 -2.83 -12.17 -5.35
CA THR A 49 -2.40 -12.88 -4.14
C THR A 49 -1.77 -11.91 -3.16
N GLU A 50 -2.29 -11.90 -1.93
CA GLU A 50 -1.70 -11.12 -0.85
C GLU A 50 -0.24 -11.56 -0.57
N VAL A 51 0.64 -10.57 -0.45
CA VAL A 51 2.01 -10.74 -0.03
C VAL A 51 2.22 -10.06 1.32
N THR A 52 2.70 -10.83 2.29
CA THR A 52 3.10 -10.34 3.61
C THR A 52 4.60 -10.47 3.84
N GLU A 53 5.28 -11.30 3.06
CA GLU A 53 6.72 -11.48 3.15
C GLU A 53 7.46 -10.24 2.63
N GLY A 54 8.45 -9.77 3.38
CA GLY A 54 9.19 -8.56 3.02
C GLY A 54 8.40 -7.25 3.15
N VAL A 55 7.19 -7.28 3.71
CA VAL A 55 6.37 -6.09 3.98
C VAL A 55 6.80 -5.43 5.29
N LEU A 56 7.07 -4.14 5.21
CA LEU A 56 7.42 -3.27 6.34
C LEU A 56 6.46 -2.08 6.36
N ASN A 57 5.54 -2.08 7.34
CA ASN A 57 4.59 -1.01 7.55
C ASN A 57 5.15 0.02 8.54
N SER A 58 5.07 1.29 8.18
CA SER A 58 5.37 2.42 9.06
C SER A 58 4.16 2.74 9.95
N LEU A 59 4.44 3.28 11.13
CA LEU A 59 3.39 3.81 12.01
C LEU A 59 2.69 5.01 11.37
N GLU A 60 1.43 5.21 11.74
CA GLU A 60 0.66 6.38 11.32
C GLU A 60 1.21 7.65 12.01
N GLU A 61 1.57 8.64 11.20
CA GLU A 61 2.01 9.95 11.66
C GLU A 61 0.87 10.96 11.52
N GLU A 62 0.57 11.68 12.60
CA GLU A 62 -0.43 12.74 12.60
C GLU A 62 0.24 14.09 12.36
N LYS A 63 -0.24 14.80 11.33
CA LYS A 63 0.19 16.16 11.00
C LYS A 63 -1.03 17.01 10.65
N SER A 64 -1.26 18.05 11.45
CA SER A 64 -2.37 19.01 11.22
C SER A 64 -3.73 18.30 11.13
N SER A 65 -4.00 17.37 12.06
CA SER A 65 -5.26 16.60 12.10
C SER A 65 -5.51 15.70 10.88
N ARG A 66 -4.46 15.40 10.12
CA ARG A 66 -4.46 14.40 9.05
C ARG A 66 -3.38 13.37 9.32
N TYR A 67 -3.65 12.14 8.95
CA TYR A 67 -2.76 11.02 9.12
C TYR A 67 -2.03 10.73 7.81
N SER A 68 -0.81 10.26 7.94
CA SER A 68 0.01 9.74 6.86
C SER A 68 0.69 8.45 7.32
N SER A 69 0.89 7.52 6.41
CA SER A 69 1.64 6.29 6.69
C SER A 69 2.34 5.84 5.42
N SER A 70 3.26 4.91 5.56
CA SER A 70 3.92 4.28 4.41
C SER A 70 4.06 2.79 4.63
N SER A 71 4.17 2.05 3.54
CA SER A 71 4.51 0.64 3.57
C SER A 71 5.55 0.37 2.50
N THR A 72 6.49 -0.52 2.81
CA THR A 72 7.55 -0.93 1.90
C THR A 72 7.44 -2.42 1.67
N LEU A 73 7.51 -2.87 0.42
CA LEU A 73 7.61 -4.28 0.07
C LEU A 73 8.97 -4.55 -0.56
N MET A 74 9.70 -5.50 0.01
CA MET A 74 10.95 -6.00 -0.56
C MET A 74 10.72 -7.37 -1.21
N LEU A 75 11.02 -7.48 -2.50
CA LEU A 75 10.96 -8.72 -3.27
C LEU A 75 12.36 -9.15 -3.71
N SER A 76 12.56 -10.45 -3.85
CA SER A 76 13.71 -10.97 -4.59
C SER A 76 13.58 -10.60 -6.08
N GLN A 77 14.71 -10.55 -6.78
CA GLN A 77 14.70 -10.29 -8.21
C GLN A 77 13.92 -11.36 -8.98
N GLU A 78 14.02 -12.63 -8.56
CA GLU A 78 13.24 -13.73 -9.14
C GLU A 78 11.74 -13.49 -9.00
N ASN A 79 11.25 -13.12 -7.81
CA ASN A 79 9.82 -12.87 -7.59
C ASN A 79 9.33 -11.65 -8.37
N TRP A 80 10.16 -10.62 -8.50
CA TRP A 80 9.86 -9.45 -9.32
C TRP A 80 9.82 -9.78 -10.81
N MET A 81 10.80 -10.52 -11.33
CA MET A 81 10.83 -10.91 -12.74
C MET A 81 9.70 -11.87 -13.10
N ASN A 82 9.37 -12.85 -12.25
CA ASN A 82 8.19 -13.69 -12.46
C ASN A 82 6.89 -12.85 -12.49
N ALA A 83 6.83 -11.76 -11.71
CA ALA A 83 5.77 -10.77 -11.79
C ALA A 83 5.93 -9.79 -12.99
N GLU A 84 6.95 -9.87 -13.83
CA GLU A 84 7.02 -9.10 -15.10
C GLU A 84 6.90 -10.00 -16.35
N GLU A 85 7.14 -11.32 -16.25
CA GLU A 85 7.25 -12.24 -17.40
C GLU A 85 5.90 -12.60 -18.11
N HIS A 86 4.76 -12.04 -17.71
CA HIS A 86 3.48 -12.23 -18.40
C HIS A 86 3.03 -10.98 -19.18
N PRO A 87 3.46 -10.79 -20.44
CA PRO A 87 3.21 -9.58 -21.24
C PRO A 87 1.75 -9.40 -21.72
N ILE A 88 0.80 -10.25 -21.31
CA ILE A 88 -0.62 -10.18 -21.75
C ILE A 88 -1.55 -9.72 -20.62
N THR A 89 -1.05 -9.68 -19.39
CA THR A 89 -1.67 -9.03 -18.23
C THR A 89 -0.53 -8.43 -17.42
N PRO A 90 -0.38 -7.09 -17.34
CA PRO A 90 0.63 -6.54 -16.44
C PRO A 90 0.31 -7.10 -15.06
N ASN A 91 1.21 -7.87 -14.44
CA ASN A 91 0.98 -8.32 -13.07
C ASN A 91 0.92 -7.04 -12.24
N VAL A 92 -0.31 -6.64 -11.88
CA VAL A 92 -0.57 -5.35 -11.28
C VAL A 92 -0.12 -5.46 -9.85
N LEU A 93 1.13 -5.09 -9.60
CA LEU A 93 1.64 -4.99 -8.25
C LEU A 93 0.91 -3.84 -7.57
N CYS A 94 0.00 -4.19 -6.67
CA CYS A 94 -0.95 -3.26 -6.10
C CYS A 94 -0.67 -3.09 -4.61
N CYS A 95 -0.70 -1.85 -4.12
CA CYS A 95 -0.93 -1.61 -2.71
C CYS A 95 -2.43 -1.36 -2.50
N ILE A 96 -3.07 -2.29 -1.81
CA ILE A 96 -4.46 -2.22 -1.42
C ILE A 96 -4.53 -1.54 -0.05
N ILE A 97 -5.38 -0.52 0.06
CA ILE A 97 -5.58 0.17 1.33
C ILE A 97 -6.81 -0.40 2.01
N THR A 98 -6.60 -1.05 3.14
CA THR A 98 -7.67 -1.53 4.01
C THR A 98 -7.77 -0.66 5.25
N PHE A 99 -8.98 -0.27 5.64
CA PHE A 99 -9.19 0.39 6.92
C PHE A 99 -9.53 -0.68 7.96
N LEU A 100 -8.68 -0.83 8.98
CA LEU A 100 -8.84 -1.82 10.07
C LEU A 100 -10.12 -1.59 10.89
N ARG A 101 -10.75 -0.43 10.74
CA ARG A 101 -12.13 -0.23 11.19
C ARG A 101 -13.09 -0.56 10.06
N LYS A 102 -13.80 -1.69 10.20
CA LYS A 102 -15.21 -1.75 9.77
C LYS A 102 -15.87 -0.47 10.31
N PHE A 103 -16.11 0.51 9.45
CA PHE A 103 -17.18 1.47 9.71
C PHE A 103 -18.41 0.60 9.84
N GLN A 104 -18.89 0.39 11.08
CA GLN A 104 -20.11 -0.34 11.31
C GLN A 104 -21.14 0.24 10.36
N SER A 105 -21.71 -0.63 9.55
CA SER A 105 -22.95 -0.44 8.82
C SER A 105 -23.86 0.49 9.62
N GLN A 106 -23.97 1.74 9.19
CA GLN A 106 -25.05 2.57 9.66
C GLN A 106 -26.25 2.15 8.82
N PRO A 107 -27.29 1.50 9.38
CA PRO A 107 -28.49 1.23 8.61
C PRO A 107 -29.06 2.59 8.18
N ALA A 108 -29.40 2.70 6.90
CA ALA A 108 -30.21 3.81 6.41
C ALA A 108 -31.54 3.79 7.19
N ALA A 109 -31.82 4.89 7.87
CA ALA A 109 -33.15 5.17 8.42
C ALA A 109 -33.99 5.87 7.35
#